data_AF-A0A6C1SPQ7-F1
#
_entry.id   AF-A0A6C1SPQ7-F1
#
_cell.length_a   1.000
_cell.length_b   1.000
_cell.length_c   1.000
_cell.angle_alpha   90.00
_cell.angle_beta   90.00
_cell.angle_gamma   90.00
#
_symmetry.space_group_name_H-M   'P 1'
#
loop_
_entity.id
_entity.type
_entity.pdbx_description
1 polymer ?
#
loop_
_entity_poly.entity_id
_entity_poly.type
_entity_poly.pdbx_seq_one_letter_code
_entity_poly.pdbx_strand_id
1 'polypeptide(L)'
;MFPTVSRAEATTDRYDPAWARTTRGRYYRLVHLDPEAENLAGAGGVLVVWHAGFWPAWVYVASARDLAHALHDLANNDDVMSYETNGGLFVTWSFLRPEYRDGVVTYLLERLRPKVLPASPPVQATPIPVLSPTEPSRSL
;
A
#
# COMPACT_ATOMS: atom_id res chain seq x y z
N MET A 1 27.28 -35.66 2.69
CA MET A 1 25.85 -35.98 2.61
C MET A 1 25.11 -34.83 3.27
N PHE A 2 24.59 -33.89 2.47
CA PHE A 2 23.82 -32.76 2.97
C PHE A 2 22.33 -33.16 2.96
N PRO A 3 21.54 -32.86 4.00
CA PRO A 3 20.13 -33.18 3.96
C PRO A 3 19.44 -32.29 2.92
N THR A 4 18.74 -32.92 1.99
CA THR A 4 17.73 -32.29 1.15
C THR A 4 16.66 -31.72 2.07
N VAL A 5 16.63 -30.39 2.21
CA VAL A 5 15.47 -29.73 2.83
C VAL A 5 14.32 -29.87 1.86
N SER A 6 13.44 -30.81 2.16
CA SER A 6 12.14 -30.95 1.53
C SER A 6 11.40 -29.62 1.71
N ARG A 7 11.03 -28.98 0.59
CA ARG A 7 10.23 -27.76 0.57
C ARG A 7 8.86 -28.12 1.12
N ALA A 8 8.70 -28.00 2.44
CA ALA A 8 7.39 -28.00 3.06
C ALA A 8 6.55 -26.94 2.33
N GLU A 9 5.47 -27.40 1.71
CA GLU A 9 4.43 -26.56 1.17
C GLU A 9 3.86 -25.74 2.33
N ALA A 10 4.32 -24.50 2.47
CA ALA A 10 3.70 -23.56 3.37
C ALA A 10 2.32 -23.23 2.78
N THR A 11 1.29 -23.81 3.38
CA THR A 11 -0.09 -23.33 3.33
C THR A 11 -0.05 -21.83 3.60
N THR A 12 -0.05 -21.02 2.55
CA THR A 12 -0.04 -19.56 2.70
C THR A 12 -1.43 -19.18 3.16
N ASP A 13 -1.61 -19.09 4.47
CA ASP A 13 -2.66 -18.25 5.05
C ASP A 13 -2.34 -16.83 4.55
N ARG A 14 -2.91 -16.43 3.40
CA ARG A 14 -2.44 -15.27 2.61
C ARG A 14 -2.82 -13.96 3.30
N TYR A 15 -2.09 -13.60 4.35
CA TYR A 15 -2.02 -12.22 4.83
C TYR A 15 -0.99 -11.39 4.04
N ASP A 16 -0.10 -12.03 3.28
CA ASP A 16 0.83 -11.32 2.40
C ASP A 16 0.08 -10.58 1.28
N PRO A 17 0.16 -9.24 1.21
CA PRO A 17 -0.60 -8.43 0.28
C PRO A 17 -0.15 -8.67 -1.17
N ALA A 18 -1.12 -8.91 -2.05
CA ALA A 18 -0.90 -8.92 -3.49
C ALA A 18 -1.05 -7.49 -4.02
N TRP A 19 0.06 -6.73 -4.00
CA TRP A 19 0.07 -5.33 -4.41
C TRP A 19 -0.34 -5.14 -5.87
N ALA A 20 -1.40 -4.37 -6.08
CA ALA A 20 -1.98 -4.09 -7.38
C ALA A 20 -0.99 -3.41 -8.34
N ARG A 21 -0.98 -3.90 -9.58
CA ARG A 21 -0.20 -3.34 -10.68
C ARG A 21 -1.05 -3.35 -11.93
N THR A 22 -0.78 -2.39 -12.81
CA THR A 22 -1.31 -2.39 -14.17
C THR A 22 -0.96 -3.69 -14.90
N THR A 23 -1.67 -3.97 -15.98
CA THR A 23 -1.39 -5.12 -16.87
C THR A 23 0.05 -5.14 -17.43
N ARG A 24 0.71 -3.97 -17.45
CA ARG A 24 2.12 -3.82 -17.86
C ARG A 24 3.11 -3.94 -16.69
N GLY A 25 2.65 -4.33 -15.51
CA GLY A 25 3.47 -4.51 -14.31
C GLY A 25 3.94 -3.22 -13.63
N ARG A 26 3.37 -2.07 -14.00
CA ARG A 26 3.67 -0.75 -13.39
C ARG A 26 2.65 -0.42 -12.31
N TYR A 27 3.02 0.41 -11.34
CA TYR A 27 2.05 0.98 -10.40
C TYR A 27 1.23 2.10 -11.02
N TYR A 28 0.09 2.37 -10.42
CA TYR A 28 -0.85 3.38 -10.86
C TYR A 28 -0.36 4.77 -10.43
N ARG A 29 -0.64 5.77 -11.27
CA ARG A 29 -0.51 7.18 -10.86
C ARG A 29 -1.79 7.60 -10.17
N LEU A 30 -1.70 8.17 -8.99
CA LEU A 30 -2.87 8.56 -8.20
C LEU A 30 -3.79 9.50 -9.01
N VAL A 31 -3.20 10.51 -9.66
CA VAL A 31 -3.92 11.51 -10.48
C VAL A 31 -4.65 10.94 -11.70
N HIS A 32 -4.28 9.76 -12.19
CA HIS A 32 -4.86 9.15 -13.39
C HIS A 32 -5.62 7.85 -13.09
N LEU A 33 -5.74 7.49 -11.82
CA LEU A 33 -6.45 6.30 -11.39
C LEU A 33 -7.95 6.59 -11.42
N ASP A 34 -8.69 5.74 -12.12
CA ASP A 34 -10.15 5.63 -12.01
C ASP A 34 -10.44 4.42 -11.10
N PRO A 35 -10.81 4.64 -9.82
CA PRO A 35 -11.03 3.54 -8.88
C PRO A 35 -12.19 2.62 -9.28
N GLU A 36 -13.21 3.16 -9.94
CA GLU A 36 -14.38 2.42 -10.41
C GLU A 36 -14.00 1.48 -11.55
N ALA A 37 -13.19 1.94 -12.50
CA ALA A 37 -12.66 1.10 -13.58
C ALA A 37 -11.80 -0.08 -13.05
N GLU A 38 -11.16 0.10 -11.89
CA GLU A 38 -10.36 -0.93 -11.21
C GLU A 38 -11.18 -1.78 -10.21
N ASN A 39 -12.51 -1.65 -10.21
CA ASN A 39 -13.45 -2.39 -9.36
C ASN A 39 -13.17 -2.20 -7.84
N LEU A 40 -12.81 -0.99 -7.42
CA LEU A 40 -12.48 -0.68 -6.03
C LEU A 40 -13.66 -0.23 -5.18
N ALA A 41 -14.79 0.11 -5.82
CA ALA A 41 -16.00 0.55 -5.14
C ALA A 41 -16.55 -0.56 -4.23
N GLY A 42 -16.77 -0.24 -2.96
CA GLY A 42 -17.20 -1.20 -1.93
C GLY A 42 -16.17 -2.26 -1.53
N ALA A 43 -14.98 -2.27 -2.14
CA ALA A 43 -13.92 -3.22 -1.84
C ALA A 43 -12.99 -2.68 -0.76
N GLY A 44 -12.74 -3.49 0.28
CA GLY A 44 -11.89 -3.08 1.40
C GLY A 44 -10.47 -3.66 1.32
N GLY A 45 -9.50 -2.90 1.83
CA GLY A 45 -8.10 -3.29 1.76
C GLY A 45 -7.16 -2.30 2.43
N VAL A 46 -5.90 -2.36 2.04
CA VAL A 46 -4.83 -1.43 2.43
C VAL A 46 -4.26 -0.80 1.18
N LEU A 47 -4.00 0.50 1.25
CA LEU A 47 -3.35 1.27 0.19
C LEU A 47 -2.06 1.90 0.69
N VAL A 48 -1.14 2.12 -0.25
CA VAL A 48 0.15 2.77 -0.02
C VAL A 48 0.40 3.75 -1.16
N VAL A 49 0.86 4.95 -0.80
CA VAL A 49 1.19 6.05 -1.72
C VAL A 49 2.64 6.47 -1.51
N TRP A 50 3.34 6.75 -2.60
CA TRP A 50 4.69 7.32 -2.59
C TRP A 50 4.85 8.27 -3.77
N HIS A 51 5.85 9.14 -3.72
CA HIS A 51 6.26 9.89 -4.90
C HIS A 51 7.59 9.37 -5.45
N ALA A 52 7.75 9.46 -6.77
CA ALA A 52 9.03 9.16 -7.41
C ALA A 52 9.98 10.38 -7.33
N GLY A 53 10.88 10.53 -8.31
CA GLY A 53 11.77 11.70 -8.39
C GLY A 53 13.14 11.49 -7.74
N PHE A 54 13.84 12.59 -7.50
CA PHE A 54 15.24 12.57 -7.06
C PHE A 54 15.42 12.05 -5.63
N TRP A 55 14.44 12.30 -4.76
CA TRP A 55 14.38 11.78 -3.38
C TRP A 55 13.06 11.08 -3.16
N PRO A 56 12.91 9.85 -3.66
CA PRO A 56 11.62 9.19 -3.60
C PRO A 56 11.31 8.78 -2.15
N ALA A 57 10.06 8.94 -1.73
CA ALA A 57 9.65 8.71 -0.35
C ALA A 57 8.20 8.21 -0.26
N TRP A 58 7.93 7.41 0.77
CA TRP A 58 6.59 7.01 1.15
C TRP A 58 5.80 8.21 1.65
N VAL A 59 4.61 8.42 1.12
CA VAL A 59 3.77 9.59 1.41
C VAL A 59 2.65 9.23 2.35
N TYR A 60 1.95 8.12 2.11
CA TYR A 60 0.74 7.79 2.84
C TYR A 60 0.49 6.27 2.91
N VAL A 61 -0.07 5.80 4.01
CA VAL A 61 -0.51 4.40 4.20
C VAL A 61 -1.82 4.41 4.98
N ALA A 62 -2.83 3.69 4.50
CA ALA A 62 -4.10 3.56 5.21
C ALA A 62 -4.84 2.25 4.87
N SER A 63 -5.75 1.85 5.75
CA SER A 63 -6.78 0.85 5.48
C SER A 63 -8.07 1.54 5.08
N ALA A 64 -8.89 0.86 4.28
CA ALA A 64 -10.20 1.34 3.89
C ALA A 64 -11.21 0.19 3.84
N ARG A 65 -12.48 0.50 4.12
CA ARG A 65 -13.61 -0.40 3.85
C ARG A 65 -14.09 -0.29 2.40
N ASP A 66 -13.89 0.89 1.82
CA ASP A 66 -14.15 1.22 0.42
C ASP A 66 -12.91 1.92 -0.13
N LEU A 67 -12.14 1.22 -0.97
CA LEU A 67 -10.91 1.72 -1.55
C LEU A 67 -11.16 2.83 -2.57
N ALA A 68 -12.28 2.79 -3.31
CA ALA A 68 -12.61 3.86 -4.23
C ALA A 68 -12.85 5.17 -3.49
N HIS A 69 -13.66 5.13 -2.43
CA HIS A 69 -13.90 6.30 -1.58
C HIS A 69 -12.59 6.87 -1.00
N ALA A 70 -11.73 5.99 -0.45
CA ALA A 70 -10.46 6.42 0.13
C ALA A 70 -9.50 7.04 -0.90
N LEU A 71 -9.52 6.58 -2.15
CA LEU A 71 -8.71 7.15 -3.23
C LEU A 71 -9.25 8.51 -3.68
N HIS A 72 -10.57 8.68 -3.74
CA HIS A 72 -11.19 9.98 -4.01
C HIS A 72 -10.87 11.00 -2.91
N ASP A 73 -10.94 10.59 -1.64
CA ASP A 73 -10.54 11.43 -0.51
C ASP A 73 -9.06 11.85 -0.62
N LEU A 74 -8.18 10.91 -0.97
CA LEU A 74 -6.76 11.19 -1.17
C LEU A 74 -6.49 12.17 -2.31
N ALA A 75 -7.23 12.07 -3.41
CA ALA A 75 -7.13 12.99 -4.54
C ALA A 75 -7.55 14.43 -4.17
N ASN A 76 -8.32 14.59 -3.09
CA ASN A 76 -8.74 15.89 -2.54
C ASN A 76 -7.96 16.30 -1.27
N ASN A 77 -6.92 15.55 -0.90
CA ASN A 77 -6.12 15.84 0.29
C ASN A 77 -4.87 16.65 -0.07
N ASP A 78 -4.87 17.94 0.26
CA ASP A 78 -3.78 18.87 -0.06
C ASP A 78 -2.41 18.42 0.50
N ASP A 79 -2.38 17.82 1.70
CA ASP A 79 -1.13 17.36 2.32
C ASP A 79 -0.48 16.25 1.48
N VAL A 80 -1.29 15.34 0.95
CA VAL A 80 -0.82 14.27 0.06
C VAL A 80 -0.51 14.82 -1.34
N MET A 81 -1.43 15.60 -1.91
CA MET A 81 -1.33 16.10 -3.29
C MET A 81 -0.19 17.10 -3.49
N SER A 82 0.28 17.78 -2.44
CA SER A 82 1.48 18.63 -2.50
C SER A 82 2.73 17.90 -3.02
N TYR A 83 2.81 16.58 -2.82
CA TYR A 83 3.92 15.73 -3.27
C TYR A 83 3.83 15.31 -4.75
N GLU A 84 2.71 15.57 -5.45
CA GLU A 84 2.58 15.26 -6.90
C GLU A 84 3.66 15.96 -7.73
N THR A 85 4.07 17.16 -7.30
CA THR A 85 5.13 17.94 -7.96
C THR A 85 6.50 17.24 -7.94
N ASN A 86 6.71 16.26 -7.06
CA ASN A 86 7.96 15.54 -6.89
C ASN A 86 8.09 14.32 -7.83
N GLY A 87 7.73 14.47 -9.11
CA GLY A 87 7.82 13.38 -10.08
C GLY A 87 6.61 12.44 -10.12
N GLY A 88 5.50 12.87 -9.52
CA GLY A 88 4.21 12.19 -9.51
C GLY A 88 4.02 11.27 -8.32
N LEU A 89 2.77 11.15 -7.89
CA LEU A 89 2.29 10.23 -6.87
C LEU A 89 1.88 8.91 -7.51
N PHE A 90 2.37 7.85 -6.91
CA PHE A 90 2.07 6.49 -7.27
C PHE A 90 1.33 5.83 -6.12
N VAL A 91 0.41 4.96 -6.49
CA VAL A 91 -0.45 4.25 -5.54
C VAL A 91 -0.54 2.78 -5.92
N THR A 92 -0.64 1.97 -4.87
CA THR A 92 -0.95 0.55 -4.95
C THR A 92 -1.87 0.19 -3.80
N TRP A 93 -2.65 -0.87 -3.97
CA TRP A 93 -3.50 -1.41 -2.92
C TRP A 93 -3.39 -2.93 -2.89
N SER A 94 -3.92 -3.52 -1.84
CA SER A 94 -4.21 -4.96 -1.77
C SER A 94 -5.52 -5.15 -1.03
N PHE A 95 -6.36 -6.05 -1.55
CA PHE A 95 -7.55 -6.49 -0.84
C PHE A 95 -7.14 -7.32 0.37
N LEU A 96 -7.75 -7.02 1.52
CA LEU A 96 -7.48 -7.69 2.78
C LEU A 96 -8.77 -7.85 3.57
N ARG A 97 -8.89 -8.95 4.31
CA ARG A 97 -10.00 -9.18 5.24
C ARG A 97 -9.95 -8.15 6.37
N PRO A 98 -11.09 -7.63 6.87
CA PRO A 98 -11.13 -6.58 7.91
C PRO A 98 -10.21 -6.88 9.10
N GLU A 99 -10.28 -8.12 9.57
CA GLU A 99 -9.23 -8.95 10.18
C GLU A 99 -7.84 -8.34 10.40
N TYR A 100 -7.19 -8.14 9.26
CA TYR A 100 -5.76 -7.97 9.16
C TYR A 100 -5.36 -6.54 8.84
N ARG A 101 -6.32 -5.71 8.40
CA ARG A 101 -6.03 -4.39 7.80
C ARG A 101 -5.25 -3.49 8.77
N ASP A 102 -5.71 -3.39 10.01
CA ASP A 102 -5.11 -2.49 11.00
C ASP A 102 -3.73 -2.99 11.43
N GLY A 103 -3.54 -4.30 11.63
CA GLY A 103 -2.23 -4.87 11.93
C GLY A 103 -1.22 -4.67 10.80
N VAL A 104 -1.66 -4.79 9.54
CA VAL A 104 -0.84 -4.52 8.35
C VAL A 104 -0.49 -3.03 8.24
N VAL A 105 -1.45 -2.13 8.43
CA VAL A 105 -1.20 -0.68 8.40
C VAL A 105 -0.22 -0.28 9.50
N THR A 106 -0.39 -0.77 10.73
CA THR A 106 0.55 -0.50 11.83
C THR A 106 1.98 -0.92 11.46
N TYR A 107 2.16 -2.14 10.93
CA TYR A 107 3.46 -2.60 10.47
C TYR A 107 4.07 -1.72 9.37
N LEU A 108 3.27 -1.32 8.38
CA LEU A 108 3.72 -0.49 7.27
C LEU A 108 4.03 0.95 7.70
N LEU A 109 3.27 1.53 8.63
CA LEU A 109 3.56 2.86 9.19
C LEU A 109 4.94 2.87 9.89
N GLU A 110 5.22 1.85 10.70
CA GLU A 110 6.51 1.70 11.40
C GLU A 110 7.68 1.48 10.43
N ARG A 111 7.47 0.63 9.41
CA ARG A 111 8.51 0.24 8.45
C ARG A 111 8.80 1.31 7.41
N LEU A 112 7.75 1.91 6.83
CA LEU A 112 7.86 2.81 5.68
C LEU A 112 8.01 4.28 6.09
N ARG A 113 7.57 4.64 7.31
CA ARG A 113 7.63 6.01 7.86
C ARG A 113 7.12 7.06 6.86
N PRO A 114 5.84 6.97 6.44
CA PRO A 114 5.29 7.89 5.46
C PRO A 114 5.31 9.34 5.97
N LYS A 115 5.38 10.29 5.03
CA LYS A 115 5.43 11.72 5.34
C LYS A 115 4.12 12.28 5.90
N VAL A 116 2.99 11.70 5.50
CA VAL A 116 1.64 12.08 5.92
C VAL A 116 1.02 10.89 6.64
N LEU A 117 0.49 11.14 7.84
CA LEU A 117 -0.20 10.13 8.63
C LEU A 117 -1.71 10.19 8.36
N PRO A 118 -2.42 9.03 8.39
CA PRO A 118 -3.87 9.02 8.28
C PRO A 118 -4.51 9.74 9.49
N ALA A 119 -5.58 10.50 9.22
CA ALA A 119 -6.30 11.25 10.27
C ALA A 119 -6.90 10.32 11.33
N SER A 120 -7.30 9.12 10.94
CA SER A 120 -7.72 8.05 11.84
C SER A 120 -6.66 6.94 11.80
N PRO A 121 -5.72 6.88 12.77
CA PRO A 121 -4.75 5.81 12.84
C PRO A 121 -5.43 4.47 13.14
N PRO A 122 -4.83 3.33 12.75
CA PRO A 122 -5.38 2.01 13.05
C PRO A 122 -5.60 1.83 14.57
N VAL A 123 -6.70 1.18 14.94
CA VAL A 123 -6.97 0.85 16.35
C VAL A 123 -5.89 -0.14 16.78
N GLN A 124 -5.17 0.16 17.87
CA GLN A 124 -4.01 -0.59 18.38
C GLN A 124 -4.11 -2.11 18.14
N ALA A 125 -3.56 -2.54 17.01
CA ALA A 125 -3.52 -3.92 16.57
C ALA A 125 -2.06 -4.39 16.62
N THR A 126 -1.84 -5.65 17.00
CA THR A 126 -0.52 -6.27 16.89
C THR A 126 -0.03 -6.15 15.44
N PRO A 127 1.16 -5.57 15.19
CA PRO A 127 1.68 -5.42 13.83
C PRO A 127 1.75 -6.78 13.12
N ILE A 128 1.24 -6.85 11.89
CA ILE A 128 1.29 -8.05 11.05
C ILE A 128 2.37 -7.82 10.00
N PRO A 129 3.52 -8.51 10.07
CA PRO A 129 4.59 -8.37 9.10
C PRO A 129 4.12 -8.78 7.71
N VAL A 130 4.39 -7.93 6.73
CA VAL A 130 4.06 -8.17 5.33
C VAL A 130 5.17 -7.72 4.40
N LEU A 131 5.21 -8.27 3.20
CA LEU A 131 6.02 -7.72 2.12
C LEU A 131 5.48 -6.33 1.72
N SER A 132 6.35 -5.32 1.70
CA SER A 132 6.03 -4.00 1.18
C SER A 132 5.95 -4.03 -0.36
N PRO A 133 5.24 -3.07 -0.98
CA PRO A 133 5.38 -2.87 -2.43
C PRO A 133 6.86 -2.63 -2.76
N THR A 134 7.31 -3.12 -3.90
CA THR A 134 8.60 -2.74 -4.49
C THR A 134 8.35 -1.40 -5.19
N GLU A 135 8.40 -0.22 -4.57
CA GLU A 135 9.60 0.53 -4.13
C GLU A 135 9.19 1.94 -3.58
N PRO A 136 10.07 2.73 -2.94
CA PRO A 136 11.10 3.49 -3.68
C PRO A 136 12.54 3.31 -3.19
N SER A 137 13.48 3.14 -4.13
CA SER A 137 14.91 3.03 -3.83
C SER A 137 15.68 4.30 -4.22
N ARG A 138 16.70 4.59 -3.41
CA ARG A 138 18.07 4.38 -3.87
C ARG A 138 18.83 3.65 -2.76
N SER A 139 19.32 2.44 -3.04
CA SER A 139 20.49 1.92 -2.32
C SER A 139 21.68 2.76 -2.78
N LEU A 140 22.36 3.42 -1.84
CA LEU A 140 23.63 4.12 -2.10
C LEU A 140 24.65 3.16 -2.73
#